data_AF-A0A7C4Z7U6-F1
#
_entry.id   AF-A0A7C4Z7U6-F1
#
_cell.length_a   1.000
_cell.length_b   1.000
_cell.length_c   1.000
_cell.angle_alpha   90.00
_cell.angle_beta   90.00
_cell.angle_gamma   90.00
#
_symmetry.space_group_name_H-M   'P 1'
#
loop_
_entity.id
_entity.type
_entity.pdbx_description
1 polymer ?
#
loop_
_entity_poly.entity_id
_entity_poly.type
_entity_poly.pdbx_seq_one_letter_code
_entity_poly.pdbx_strand_id
1 'polypeptide(L)'
;MSLERVWSFASDAFAPAPDEAELINPGLGGRGLAEFLARGLADLGAKVNRPAPEDWGWRLELIFEGRRFWMGCGAVGGEPGRFVVFLKARRGLGGLLAAAVWRESFERLADAV
;
A
#
# COMPACT_ATOMS: atom_id res chain seq x y z
N MET A 1 -14.27 -10.79 -9.52
CA MET A 1 -13.60 -9.48 -9.55
C MET A 1 -12.71 -9.36 -8.32
N SER A 2 -11.43 -8.98 -8.51
CA SER A 2 -10.56 -8.59 -7.39
C SER A 2 -10.97 -7.19 -6.90
N LEU A 3 -10.95 -6.97 -5.58
CA LEU A 3 -11.16 -5.65 -5.00
C LEU A 3 -9.81 -4.91 -5.04
N GLU A 4 -9.80 -3.77 -5.72
CA GLU A 4 -8.63 -2.91 -5.86
C GLU A 4 -9.06 -1.45 -5.85
N ARG A 5 -8.26 -0.59 -5.22
CA ARG A 5 -8.44 0.86 -5.16
C ARG A 5 -7.09 1.51 -5.40
N VAL A 6 -7.09 2.62 -6.13
CA VAL A 6 -5.88 3.37 -6.49
C VAL A 6 -6.10 4.85 -6.18
N TRP A 7 -5.09 5.48 -5.59
CA TRP A 7 -5.03 6.91 -5.32
C TRP A 7 -3.76 7.49 -5.94
N SER A 8 -3.86 8.71 -6.43
CA SER A 8 -2.72 9.49 -6.89
C SER A 8 -2.76 10.86 -6.26
N PHE A 9 -1.61 11.35 -5.80
CA PHE A 9 -1.51 12.65 -5.14
C PHE A 9 -0.15 13.30 -5.38
N ALA A 10 -0.03 14.58 -5.01
CA ALA A 10 1.22 15.30 -4.97
C ALA A 10 1.61 15.62 -3.52
N SER A 11 2.88 15.48 -3.18
CA SER A 11 3.44 15.82 -1.87
C SER A 11 4.95 16.05 -1.94
N ASP A 12 5.47 16.92 -1.10
CA ASP A 12 6.88 17.16 -0.86
C ASP A 12 7.40 16.47 0.42
N ALA A 13 6.52 15.81 1.18
CA ALA A 13 6.83 15.21 2.47
C ALA A 13 7.66 13.91 2.38
N PHE A 14 7.78 13.33 1.20
CA PHE A 14 8.37 12.01 0.98
C PHE A 14 9.59 12.08 0.05
N ALA A 15 10.67 12.70 0.53
CA ALA A 15 11.93 12.70 -0.19
C ALA A 15 12.49 11.26 -0.30
N PRO A 16 13.12 10.88 -1.44
CA PRO A 16 13.77 9.59 -1.59
C PRO A 16 14.89 9.39 -0.56
N ALA A 17 15.03 8.19 -0.04
CA ALA A 17 16.14 7.86 0.84
C ALA A 17 17.43 7.61 0.01
N PRO A 18 18.64 7.94 0.51
CA PRO A 18 19.87 7.80 -0.25
C PRO A 18 20.17 6.35 -0.70
N ASP A 19 19.79 5.36 0.11
CA ASP A 19 19.96 3.93 -0.15
C ASP A 19 18.84 3.32 -1.01
N GLU A 20 17.77 4.09 -1.27
CA GLU A 20 16.58 3.60 -1.95
C GLU A 20 16.85 3.20 -3.41
N ALA A 21 17.73 3.95 -4.09
CA ALA A 21 18.13 3.68 -5.47
C ALA A 21 18.88 2.34 -5.65
N GLU A 22 19.38 1.73 -4.57
CA GLU A 22 20.01 0.41 -4.59
C GLU A 22 19.01 -0.74 -4.40
N LEU A 23 17.80 -0.42 -3.91
CA LEU A 23 16.78 -1.40 -3.52
C LEU A 23 15.64 -1.50 -4.55
N ILE A 24 15.38 -0.43 -5.30
CA ILE A 24 14.31 -0.35 -6.31
C ILE A 24 14.86 0.27 -7.61
N ASN A 25 14.08 0.20 -8.69
CA ASN A 25 14.53 0.73 -9.98
C ASN A 25 14.87 2.25 -9.90
N PRO A 26 15.94 2.71 -10.58
CA PRO A 26 16.36 4.11 -10.55
C PRO A 26 15.25 5.09 -10.94
N GLY A 27 15.18 6.23 -10.27
CA GLY A 27 14.16 7.25 -10.51
C GLY A 27 12.81 6.94 -9.89
N LEU A 28 12.69 5.83 -9.16
CA LEU A 28 11.57 5.53 -8.28
C LEU A 28 11.94 5.86 -6.82
N GLY A 29 10.91 5.90 -5.98
CA GLY A 29 11.03 6.20 -4.55
C GLY A 29 9.73 5.83 -3.83
N GLY A 30 9.62 6.20 -2.56
CA GLY A 30 8.40 6.02 -1.79
C GLY A 30 8.56 5.29 -0.46
N ARG A 31 9.78 5.01 0.01
CA ARG A 31 10.02 4.37 1.32
C ARG A 31 9.38 5.17 2.45
N GLY A 32 9.61 6.48 2.48
CA GLY A 32 9.02 7.36 3.48
C GLY A 32 7.48 7.33 3.47
N LEU A 33 6.89 7.25 2.28
CA LEU A 33 5.44 7.07 2.11
C LEU A 33 4.99 5.69 2.62
N ALA A 34 5.71 4.63 2.30
CA ALA A 34 5.41 3.28 2.77
C ALA A 34 5.47 3.19 4.31
N GLU A 35 6.46 3.82 4.93
CA GLU A 35 6.60 3.90 6.39
C GLU A 35 5.50 4.74 7.02
N PHE A 36 5.08 5.83 6.37
CA PHE A 36 3.96 6.66 6.81
C PHE A 36 2.64 5.88 6.78
N LEU A 37 2.34 5.24 5.64
CA LEU A 37 1.16 4.39 5.48
C LEU A 37 1.16 3.24 6.49
N ALA A 38 2.31 2.59 6.71
CA ALA A 38 2.40 1.49 7.68
C ALA A 38 2.04 1.93 9.10
N ARG A 39 2.47 3.13 9.53
CA ARG A 39 2.10 3.70 10.83
C ARG A 39 0.61 4.01 10.91
N GLY A 40 0.06 4.74 9.94
CA GLY A 40 -1.36 5.09 9.94
C GLY A 40 -2.28 3.86 9.90
N LEU A 41 -1.92 2.84 9.11
CA LEU A 41 -2.64 1.58 9.08
C LEU A 41 -2.57 0.80 10.39
N ALA A 42 -1.42 0.84 11.08
CA ALA A 42 -1.27 0.22 12.39
C ALA A 42 -2.16 0.89 13.44
N ASP A 43 -2.25 2.23 13.41
CA ASP A 43 -3.12 3.02 14.30
C ASP A 43 -4.62 2.70 14.09
N LEU A 44 -5.00 2.26 12.88
CA LEU A 44 -6.34 1.77 12.56
C LEU A 44 -6.60 0.32 13.01
N GLY A 45 -5.61 -0.34 13.61
CA GLY A 45 -5.70 -1.72 14.08
C GLY A 45 -5.34 -2.78 13.03
N ALA A 46 -4.76 -2.39 11.89
CA ALA A 46 -4.19 -3.35 10.96
C ALA A 46 -2.84 -3.88 11.49
N LYS A 47 -2.58 -5.18 11.31
CA LYS A 47 -1.23 -5.73 11.48
C LYS A 47 -0.48 -5.52 10.18
N VAL A 48 0.57 -4.71 10.20
CA VAL A 48 1.32 -4.33 8.99
C VAL A 48 2.75 -4.87 9.08
N ASN A 49 3.22 -5.53 8.02
CA ASN A 49 4.62 -5.94 7.90
C ASN A 49 5.51 -4.75 7.54
N ARG A 50 6.83 -4.89 7.72
CA ARG A 50 7.78 -3.87 7.27
C ARG A 50 7.66 -3.64 5.76
N PRO A 51 7.84 -2.39 5.28
CA PRO A 51 7.95 -2.11 3.86
C PRO A 51 8.97 -3.02 3.18
N ALA A 52 8.55 -3.65 2.09
CA ALA A 52 9.40 -4.46 1.24
C ALA A 52 9.63 -3.73 -0.10
N PRO A 53 10.87 -3.64 -0.58
CA PRO A 53 11.15 -3.06 -1.88
C PRO A 53 10.65 -3.98 -3.00
N GLU A 54 10.20 -3.37 -4.09
CA GLU A 54 9.76 -4.02 -5.33
C GLU A 54 10.30 -3.20 -6.51
N ASP A 55 10.37 -3.82 -7.70
CA ASP A 55 10.88 -3.16 -8.92
C ASP A 55 10.12 -1.87 -9.32
N TRP A 56 8.94 -1.65 -8.74
CA TRP A 56 8.05 -0.52 -9.02
C TRP A 56 7.84 0.43 -7.82
N GLY A 57 8.48 0.18 -6.68
CA GLY A 57 8.28 0.97 -5.46
C GLY A 57 8.29 0.10 -4.20
N TRP A 58 7.32 0.30 -3.32
CA TRP A 58 7.26 -0.36 -2.02
C TRP A 58 5.94 -1.07 -1.78
N ARG A 59 6.01 -2.23 -1.14
CA ARG A 59 4.85 -3.03 -0.77
C ARG A 59 4.74 -3.19 0.75
N LEU A 60 3.50 -3.14 1.22
CA LEU A 60 3.07 -3.52 2.56
C LEU A 60 2.16 -4.74 2.45
N GLU A 61 2.48 -5.79 3.21
CA GLU A 61 1.50 -6.83 3.53
C GLU A 61 0.80 -6.47 4.83
N LEU A 62 -0.53 -6.59 4.85
CA LEU A 62 -1.30 -6.26 6.04
C LEU A 62 -2.47 -7.22 6.29
N ILE A 63 -2.83 -7.34 7.57
CA ILE A 63 -4.00 -8.04 8.05
C ILE A 63 -4.92 -7.04 8.75
N PHE A 64 -6.12 -6.86 8.25
CA PHE A 64 -7.16 -6.02 8.86
C PHE A 64 -8.42 -6.87 9.05
N GLU A 65 -8.94 -6.93 10.27
CA GLU A 65 -10.12 -7.74 10.63
C GLU A 65 -10.04 -9.21 10.21
N GLY A 66 -8.84 -9.81 10.35
CA GLY A 66 -8.58 -11.19 9.97
C GLY A 66 -8.53 -11.44 8.46
N ARG A 67 -8.52 -10.38 7.63
CA ARG A 67 -8.41 -10.45 6.16
C ARG A 67 -7.04 -9.94 5.71
N ARG A 68 -6.50 -10.56 4.65
CA ARG A 68 -5.19 -10.21 4.09
C ARG A 68 -5.35 -9.24 2.93
N PHE A 69 -4.55 -8.19 2.94
CA PHE A 69 -4.47 -7.20 1.87
C PHE A 69 -3.01 -6.94 1.51
N TRP A 70 -2.82 -6.40 0.32
CA TRP A 70 -1.58 -5.76 -0.09
C TRP A 70 -1.84 -4.29 -0.33
N MET A 71 -0.92 -3.46 0.13
CA MET A 71 -0.85 -2.06 -0.27
C MET A 71 0.48 -1.85 -0.96
N GLY A 72 0.48 -1.13 -2.08
CA GLY A 72 1.70 -0.69 -2.74
C GLY A 72 1.72 0.81 -2.87
N CYS A 73 2.90 1.41 -2.83
CA CYS A 73 3.09 2.82 -3.07
C CYS A 73 4.42 3.11 -3.77
N GLY A 74 4.47 4.18 -4.55
CA GLY A 74 5.69 4.59 -5.22
C GLY A 74 5.60 5.99 -5.82
N ALA A 75 6.75 6.61 -6.02
CA ALA A 75 6.87 7.83 -6.80
C ALA A 75 6.60 7.54 -8.29
N VAL A 76 6.02 8.51 -9.00
CA VAL A 76 5.84 8.42 -10.45
C VAL A 76 7.13 8.88 -11.13
N GLY A 77 7.75 7.97 -11.88
CA GLY A 77 9.01 8.24 -12.57
C GLY A 77 8.90 9.45 -13.50
N GLY A 78 9.85 10.38 -13.37
CA GLY A 78 9.87 11.63 -14.16
C GLY A 78 8.93 12.73 -13.67
N GLU A 79 8.15 12.50 -12.61
CA GLU A 79 7.23 13.49 -12.03
C GLU A 79 7.56 13.73 -10.53
N PRO A 80 8.47 14.66 -10.20
CA PRO A 80 8.86 14.94 -8.82
C PRO A 80 7.65 15.26 -7.92
N GLY A 81 7.62 14.62 -6.74
CA GLY A 81 6.56 14.80 -5.76
C GLY A 81 5.22 14.16 -6.12
N ARG A 82 5.12 13.41 -7.23
CA ARG A 82 3.92 12.63 -7.56
C ARG A 82 4.03 11.21 -7.04
N PHE A 83 2.95 10.74 -6.42
CA PHE A 83 2.87 9.41 -5.83
C PHE A 83 1.60 8.70 -6.26
N VAL A 84 1.70 7.37 -6.31
CA VAL A 84 0.57 6.45 -6.47
C VAL A 84 0.55 5.51 -5.29
N VAL A 85 -0.64 5.22 -4.78
CA VAL A 85 -0.91 4.20 -3.77
C VAL A 85 -1.99 3.28 -4.33
N PHE A 86 -1.89 1.98 -4.09
CA PHE A 86 -2.97 1.05 -4.35
C PHE A 86 -3.21 0.12 -3.17
N LEU A 87 -4.45 -0.30 -2.98
CA LEU A 87 -4.87 -1.31 -2.02
C LEU A 87 -5.56 -2.45 -2.77
N LYS A 88 -5.21 -3.69 -2.43
CA LYS A 88 -5.74 -4.89 -3.07
C LYS A 88 -6.07 -5.98 -2.05
N ALA A 89 -7.26 -6.56 -2.15
CA ALA A 89 -7.62 -7.72 -1.35
C ALA A 89 -6.90 -8.99 -1.84
N ARG A 90 -6.38 -9.81 -0.91
CA ARG A 90 -5.89 -11.15 -1.24
C ARG A 90 -7.01 -12.17 -1.07
N ARG A 91 -7.36 -12.89 -2.14
CA ARG A 91 -8.29 -14.02 -2.07
C ARG A 91 -7.69 -15.14 -1.22
N GLY A 92 -8.32 -15.45 -0.08
CA GLY A 92 -8.18 -16.74 0.59
C GLY A 92 -9.08 -17.81 -0.04
N LEU A 93 -9.04 -19.04 0.47
CA LEU A 93 -9.85 -20.18 -0.01
C LEU A 93 -11.33 -20.14 0.43
N GLY A 94 -11.84 -19.00 0.91
CA GLY A 94 -13.22 -18.90 1.43
C GLY A 94 -14.28 -18.77 0.33
N GLY A 95 -15.39 -19.50 0.47
CA GLY A 95 -16.54 -19.45 -0.45
C GLY A 95 -17.29 -18.10 -0.47
N LEU A 96 -18.46 -18.06 -1.12
CA LEU A 96 -19.21 -16.83 -1.45
C LEU A 96 -19.53 -15.91 -0.25
N LEU A 97 -19.84 -16.46 0.93
CA LEU A 97 -20.07 -15.68 2.16
C LEU A 97 -18.82 -14.91 2.63
N ALA A 98 -17.63 -15.50 2.44
CA ALA A 98 -16.38 -14.81 2.75
C ALA A 98 -16.18 -13.59 1.83
N ALA A 99 -16.61 -13.68 0.56
CA ALA A 99 -16.42 -12.60 -0.40
C ALA A 99 -17.22 -11.32 -0.07
N ALA A 100 -18.43 -11.44 0.49
CA ALA A 100 -19.22 -10.28 0.91
C ALA A 100 -18.59 -9.57 2.11
N VAL A 101 -18.20 -10.32 3.15
CA VAL A 101 -17.53 -9.78 4.34
C VAL A 101 -16.18 -9.13 3.98
N TRP A 102 -15.47 -9.65 2.97
CA TRP A 102 -14.22 -9.03 2.52
C TRP A 102 -14.42 -7.66 1.88
N ARG A 103 -15.58 -7.41 1.28
CA ARG A 103 -15.88 -6.11 0.68
C ARG A 103 -15.99 -5.03 1.75
N GLU A 104 -16.72 -5.29 2.83
CA GLU A 104 -16.89 -4.29 3.90
C GLU A 104 -15.56 -3.94 4.60
N SER A 105 -14.74 -4.94 4.94
CA SER A 105 -13.40 -4.68 5.48
C SER A 105 -12.51 -3.95 4.48
N PHE A 106 -12.63 -4.27 3.19
CA PHE A 106 -11.89 -3.57 2.14
C PHE A 106 -12.29 -2.11 2.02
N GLU A 107 -13.60 -1.79 1.94
CA GLU A 107 -14.05 -0.41 1.80
C GLU A 107 -13.69 0.42 3.04
N ARG A 108 -13.85 -0.12 4.25
CA ARG A 108 -13.43 0.59 5.47
C ARG A 108 -11.94 0.87 5.53
N LEU A 109 -11.13 -0.07 5.05
CA LEU A 109 -9.70 0.15 4.94
C LEU A 109 -9.38 1.18 3.84
N ALA A 110 -10.06 1.11 2.70
CA ALA A 110 -9.86 2.04 1.60
C ALA A 110 -10.25 3.48 1.96
N ASP A 111 -11.36 3.67 2.67
CA ASP A 111 -11.82 5.00 3.09
C ASP A 111 -10.91 5.66 4.14
N ALA A 112 -10.00 4.89 4.75
CA ALA A 112 -9.05 5.36 5.74
C ALA A 112 -7.65 5.67 5.16
N VAL A 113 -7.45 5.48 3.86
CA VAL A 113 -6.22 5.76 3.10
C VAL A 113 -6.38 7.06 2.33
#